data_AF-A0A1H4GCY9-F1
#
_entry.id   AF-A0A1H4GCY9-F1
#
_cell.length_a   1.000
_cell.length_b   1.000
_cell.length_c   1.000
_cell.angle_alpha   90.00
_cell.angle_beta   90.00
_cell.angle_gamma   90.00
#
_symmetry.space_group_name_H-M   'P 1'
#
loop_
_entity.id
_entity.type
_entity.pdbx_description
1 polymer ?
#
loop_
_entity_poly.entity_id
_entity_poly.type
_entity_poly.pdbx_seq_one_letter_code
_entity_poly.pdbx_strand_id
1 'polypeptide(L)'
;MIYRSGTTTRRHSSARTAPAAVPVTPRRDLRIRLVGRYPVRVLRVGAFARVDAHDAPVDGGDQYDCLADSPCRAHVRAGSLVLRMPLLSPVRLVIVREVCDLEGGGTLEVVWRFLRGEATAGS
;
A
#
# COMPACT_ATOMS: atom_id res chain seq x y z
N MET A 1 48.27 -28.32 11.35
CA MET A 1 47.18 -29.31 11.36
C MET A 1 46.47 -29.22 12.70
N ILE A 2 45.31 -28.57 12.75
CA ILE A 2 44.39 -28.51 13.90
C ILE A 2 42.99 -28.61 13.30
N TYR A 3 42.18 -29.50 13.86
CA TYR A 3 40.86 -29.93 13.38
C TYR A 3 39.72 -29.22 14.15
N ARG A 4 38.54 -29.16 13.50
CA ARG A 4 37.18 -28.80 14.01
C ARG A 4 36.93 -27.28 14.17
N SER A 5 35.74 -26.75 13.92
CA SER A 5 34.41 -27.33 14.00
C SER A 5 33.47 -26.69 12.99
N GLY A 6 32.62 -27.49 12.35
CA GLY A 6 31.44 -27.00 11.67
C GLY A 6 30.59 -26.20 12.65
N THR A 7 30.11 -25.05 12.20
CA THR A 7 28.88 -24.44 12.69
C THR A 7 28.11 -24.01 11.46
N THR A 8 27.25 -24.91 11.01
CA THR A 8 26.13 -24.58 10.12
C THR A 8 25.32 -23.51 10.84
N THR A 9 25.39 -22.28 10.37
CA THR A 9 24.54 -21.19 10.88
C THR A 9 23.10 -21.51 10.48
N ARG A 10 22.42 -22.25 11.34
CA ARG A 10 20.97 -22.47 11.24
C ARG A 10 20.31 -21.13 11.55
N ARG A 11 20.17 -20.26 10.54
CA ARG A 11 19.21 -19.16 10.60
C ARG A 11 17.84 -19.80 10.68
N HIS A 12 17.33 -19.95 11.90
CA HIS A 12 15.90 -19.94 12.12
C HIS A 12 15.42 -18.54 11.70
N SER A 13 15.19 -18.32 10.41
CA SER A 13 14.15 -17.39 10.02
C SER A 13 12.87 -18.06 10.50
N SER A 14 12.43 -17.70 11.71
CA SER A 14 11.02 -17.75 12.02
C SER A 14 10.35 -16.91 10.94
N ALA A 15 9.96 -17.57 9.85
CA ALA A 15 9.07 -17.02 8.86
C ALA A 15 7.76 -16.85 9.62
N ARG A 16 7.65 -15.74 10.35
CA ARG A 16 6.37 -15.26 10.83
C ARG A 16 5.57 -15.11 9.55
N THR A 17 4.69 -16.06 9.28
CA THR A 17 3.82 -16.03 8.11
C THR A 17 3.17 -14.66 8.13
N ALA A 18 3.43 -13.86 7.10
CA ALA A 18 2.82 -12.55 6.99
C ALA A 18 1.30 -12.74 7.10
N PRO A 19 0.58 -11.91 7.88
CA PRO A 19 -0.86 -12.03 8.00
C PRO A 19 -1.50 -12.05 6.61
N ALA A 20 -2.48 -12.92 6.38
CA ALA A 20 -3.12 -13.00 5.07
C ALA A 20 -3.85 -11.68 4.74
N ALA A 21 -3.66 -11.19 3.52
CA ALA A 21 -4.41 -10.05 3.00
C ALA A 21 -5.91 -10.39 2.92
N VAL A 22 -6.76 -9.51 3.45
CA VAL A 22 -8.22 -9.65 3.51
C VAL A 22 -8.88 -8.65 2.58
N PRO A 23 -9.91 -9.04 1.82
CA PRO A 23 -10.65 -8.09 1.01
C PRO A 23 -11.45 -7.13 1.90
N VAL A 24 -11.32 -5.84 1.62
CA VAL A 24 -12.23 -4.81 2.11
C VAL A 24 -13.43 -4.75 1.19
N THR A 25 -14.61 -4.69 1.78
CA THR A 25 -15.88 -4.59 1.07
C THR A 25 -15.90 -3.32 0.20
N PRO A 26 -16.46 -3.39 -1.02
CA PRO A 26 -16.70 -2.22 -1.85
C PRO A 26 -17.34 -1.07 -1.05
N ARG A 27 -16.82 0.14 -1.25
CA ARG A 27 -17.32 1.37 -0.64
C ARG A 27 -17.45 2.42 -1.73
N ARG A 28 -18.54 3.19 -1.69
CA ARG A 28 -18.78 4.28 -2.63
C ARG A 28 -17.73 5.39 -2.53
N ASP A 29 -17.09 5.53 -1.37
CA ASP A 29 -16.05 6.53 -1.12
C ASP A 29 -15.01 5.98 -0.12
N LEU A 30 -13.79 5.67 -0.61
CA LEU A 30 -12.62 5.48 0.23
C LEU A 30 -11.90 6.83 0.36
N ARG A 31 -11.74 7.25 1.61
CA ARG A 31 -11.00 8.46 1.94
C ARG A 31 -9.61 8.13 2.49
N ILE A 32 -8.58 8.62 1.83
CA ILE A 32 -7.18 8.54 2.29
C ILE A 32 -6.69 9.95 2.55
N ARG A 33 -6.02 10.18 3.69
CA ARG A 33 -5.37 11.46 3.99
C ARG A 33 -3.87 11.24 4.09
N LEU A 34 -3.13 11.93 3.25
CA LEU A 34 -1.68 11.98 3.25
C LEU A 34 -1.25 13.36 3.76
N VAL A 35 -0.19 13.41 4.55
CA VAL A 35 0.30 14.67 5.15
C VAL A 35 1.72 14.88 4.64
N GLY A 36 1.93 15.99 3.93
CA GLY A 36 3.17 16.29 3.24
C GLY A 36 3.24 17.76 2.85
N ARG A 37 4.45 18.31 2.77
CA ARG A 37 4.68 19.73 2.45
C ARG A 37 5.05 20.01 1.00
N TYR A 38 5.01 18.99 0.14
CA TYR A 38 5.48 19.09 -1.23
C TYR A 38 4.31 19.12 -2.22
N PRO A 39 4.33 20.01 -3.23
CA PRO A 39 3.36 19.99 -4.33
C PRO A 39 3.44 18.66 -5.07
N VAL A 40 2.29 18.06 -5.38
CA VAL A 40 2.20 16.80 -6.13
C VAL A 40 1.92 17.10 -7.60
N ARG A 41 2.74 16.56 -8.51
CA ARG A 41 2.56 16.68 -9.97
C ARG A 41 1.81 15.51 -10.59
N VAL A 42 2.03 14.31 -10.05
CA VAL A 42 1.40 13.07 -10.51
C VAL A 42 0.88 12.35 -9.29
N LEU A 43 -0.38 11.93 -9.35
CA LEU A 43 -1.05 11.23 -8.26
C LEU A 43 -1.85 10.07 -8.81
N ARG A 44 -1.24 8.89 -8.79
CA ARG A 44 -1.87 7.66 -9.26
C ARG A 44 -2.27 6.80 -8.10
N VAL A 45 -3.48 6.28 -8.15
CA VAL A 45 -3.96 5.32 -7.15
C VAL A 45 -4.41 4.06 -7.84
N GLY A 46 -3.86 2.92 -7.39
CA GLY A 46 -4.27 1.59 -7.81
C GLY A 46 -4.99 0.87 -6.68
N ALA A 47 -6.11 0.24 -6.97
CA ALA A 47 -6.86 -0.62 -6.05
C ALA A 47 -6.95 -2.03 -6.63
N PHE A 48 -6.43 -3.02 -5.90
CA PHE A 48 -6.20 -4.37 -6.40
C PHE A 48 -6.97 -5.40 -5.59
N ALA A 49 -7.61 -6.35 -6.29
CA ALA A 49 -8.42 -7.41 -5.67
C ALA A 49 -7.59 -8.68 -5.44
N ARG A 50 -6.54 -8.89 -6.26
CA ARG A 50 -5.68 -10.06 -6.24
C ARG A 50 -4.22 -9.67 -5.96
N VAL A 51 -3.63 -10.38 -5.02
CA VAL A 51 -2.20 -10.27 -4.69
C VAL A 51 -1.55 -11.65 -4.70
N ASP A 52 -0.24 -11.71 -4.95
CA ASP A 52 0.55 -12.95 -4.84
C ASP A 52 0.94 -13.26 -3.39
N ALA A 53 1.76 -14.30 -3.21
CA ALA A 53 2.29 -14.71 -1.91
C ALA A 53 3.24 -13.68 -1.27
N HIS A 54 3.64 -12.64 -2.00
CA HIS A 54 4.51 -11.56 -1.56
C HIS A 54 3.74 -10.23 -1.40
N ASP A 55 2.40 -10.27 -1.42
CA ASP A 55 1.52 -9.10 -1.36
C ASP A 55 1.77 -8.08 -2.49
N ALA A 56 2.20 -8.55 -3.66
CA ALA A 56 2.30 -7.75 -4.87
C ALA A 56 1.02 -7.89 -5.72
N PRO A 57 0.57 -6.81 -6.39
CA PRO A 57 -0.60 -6.88 -7.26
C PRO A 57 -0.34 -7.82 -8.44
N VAL A 58 -1.29 -8.70 -8.72
CA VAL A 58 -1.24 -9.63 -9.89
C VAL A 58 -2.38 -9.42 -10.87
N ASP A 59 -3.27 -8.49 -10.57
CA ASP A 59 -4.29 -7.99 -11.49
C ASP A 59 -3.96 -6.57 -11.95
N GLY A 60 -4.67 -6.09 -12.99
CA GLY A 60 -4.54 -4.71 -13.45
C GLY A 60 -5.06 -3.68 -12.44
N GLY A 61 -5.95 -4.12 -11.55
CA GLY A 61 -6.66 -3.29 -10.57
C GLY A 61 -7.53 -2.20 -11.21
N ASP A 62 -8.24 -1.47 -10.36
CA ASP A 62 -8.81 -0.18 -10.73
C ASP A 62 -7.71 0.87 -10.59
N GLN A 63 -7.46 1.66 -11.65
CA GLN A 63 -6.41 2.68 -11.66
C GLN A 63 -7.00 4.07 -11.89
N TYR A 64 -6.54 5.03 -11.09
CA TYR A 64 -7.03 6.39 -11.08
C TYR A 64 -5.89 7.39 -11.19
N ASP A 65 -6.09 8.43 -12.01
CA ASP A 65 -5.31 9.67 -11.96
C ASP A 65 -6.12 10.71 -11.18
N CYS A 66 -5.74 10.94 -9.93
CA CYS A 66 -6.54 11.77 -9.01
C CYS A 66 -6.32 13.28 -9.20
N LEU A 67 -5.41 13.70 -10.11
CA LEU A 67 -5.22 15.09 -10.50
C LEU A 67 -5.91 15.42 -11.84
N ALA A 68 -6.18 14.42 -12.67
CA ALA A 68 -6.94 14.55 -13.91
C ALA A 68 -8.47 14.44 -13.69
N ASP A 69 -9.25 14.55 -14.77
CA ASP A 69 -10.67 14.24 -14.70
C ASP A 69 -10.90 12.73 -14.61
N SER A 70 -10.87 12.22 -13.38
CA SER A 70 -11.15 10.83 -13.05
C SER A 70 -12.16 10.75 -11.89
N PRO A 71 -12.79 9.58 -11.67
CA PRO A 71 -13.66 9.39 -10.51
C PRO A 71 -12.91 9.48 -9.17
N CYS A 72 -11.58 9.50 -9.15
CA CYS A 72 -10.80 9.87 -7.98
C CYS A 72 -10.62 11.38 -7.91
N ARG A 73 -10.91 11.97 -6.74
CA ARG A 73 -10.74 13.40 -6.49
C ARG A 73 -9.71 13.63 -5.39
N ALA A 74 -8.72 14.46 -5.69
CA ALA A 74 -7.73 14.95 -4.74
C ALA A 74 -8.10 16.35 -4.24
N HIS A 75 -8.00 16.57 -2.93
CA HIS A 75 -8.20 17.87 -2.30
C HIS A 75 -7.02 18.22 -1.40
N VAL A 76 -6.32 19.31 -1.70
CA VAL A 76 -5.23 19.81 -0.86
C VAL A 76 -5.80 20.76 0.21
N ARG A 77 -5.52 20.48 1.48
CA ARG A 77 -5.89 21.33 2.62
C ARG A 77 -4.79 21.32 3.68
N ALA A 78 -4.25 22.50 3.99
CA ALA A 78 -3.31 22.72 5.10
C ALA A 78 -2.13 21.72 5.14
N GLY A 79 -1.42 21.53 4.03
CA GLY A 79 -0.30 20.56 3.95
C GLY A 79 -0.74 19.10 4.04
N SER A 80 -2.00 18.81 3.76
CA SER A 80 -2.49 17.45 3.60
C SER A 80 -3.25 17.29 2.30
N LEU A 81 -3.09 16.12 1.70
CA LEU A 81 -3.75 15.68 0.50
C LEU A 81 -4.84 14.68 0.91
N VAL A 82 -6.08 14.98 0.56
CA VAL A 82 -7.23 14.09 0.80
C VAL A 82 -7.65 13.49 -0.53
N LEU A 83 -7.51 12.18 -0.65
CA LEU A 83 -7.96 11.38 -1.78
C LEU A 83 -9.35 10.83 -1.48
N ARG A 84 -10.24 10.91 -2.46
CA ARG A 84 -11.57 10.27 -2.46
C ARG A 84 -11.72 9.48 -3.74
N MET A 85 -12.01 8.19 -3.64
CA MET A 85 -12.19 7.34 -4.80
C MET A 85 -13.21 6.23 -4.55
N PRO A 86 -13.95 5.79 -5.57
CA PRO A 86 -14.82 4.63 -5.45
C PRO A 86 -13.98 3.35 -5.34
N LEU A 87 -14.42 2.40 -4.50
CA LEU A 87 -13.96 1.01 -4.54
C LEU A 87 -15.07 0.16 -5.13
N LEU A 88 -14.92 -0.21 -6.41
CA LEU A 88 -15.95 -0.91 -7.17
C LEU A 88 -15.93 -2.42 -6.97
N SER A 89 -14.78 -2.95 -6.53
CA SER A 89 -14.54 -4.37 -6.28
C SER A 89 -14.01 -4.58 -4.86
N PRO A 90 -14.02 -5.82 -4.33
CA PRO A 90 -13.36 -6.12 -3.07
C PRO A 90 -11.84 -5.88 -3.17
N VAL A 91 -11.29 -5.02 -2.32
CA VAL A 91 -9.89 -4.55 -2.44
C VAL A 91 -9.02 -5.13 -1.34
N ARG A 92 -7.87 -5.69 -1.71
CA ARG A 92 -6.86 -6.23 -0.77
C ARG A 92 -5.65 -5.32 -0.61
N LEU A 93 -5.38 -4.51 -1.63
CA LEU A 93 -4.21 -3.65 -1.69
C LEU A 93 -4.58 -2.32 -2.35
N VAL A 94 -4.14 -1.23 -1.73
CA VAL A 94 -4.17 0.11 -2.34
C VAL A 94 -2.75 0.62 -2.44
N ILE A 95 -2.35 1.06 -3.62
CA ILE A 95 -1.05 1.71 -3.85
C ILE A 95 -1.32 3.14 -4.27
N VAL A 96 -0.81 4.09 -3.50
CA VAL A 96 -0.77 5.51 -3.88
C VAL A 96 0.66 5.84 -4.33
N ARG A 97 0.78 6.35 -5.55
CA ARG A 97 2.04 6.83 -6.13
C ARG A 97 1.93 8.33 -6.34
N GLU A 98 2.80 9.05 -5.68
CA GLU A 98 2.92 10.49 -5.76
C GLU A 98 4.28 10.85 -6.35
N VAL A 99 4.29 11.71 -7.37
CA VAL A 99 5.51 12.38 -7.82
C VAL A 99 5.40 13.82 -7.35
N CYS A 100 6.35 14.23 -6.51
CA CYS A 100 6.33 15.54 -5.88
C CYS A 100 7.43 16.44 -6.45
N ASP A 101 7.19 17.74 -6.41
CA ASP A 101 8.19 18.78 -6.69
C ASP A 101 9.17 18.86 -5.52
N LEU A 102 10.12 17.93 -5.52
CA LEU A 102 11.29 17.89 -4.65
C LEU A 102 12.49 18.44 -5.43
N GLU A 103 13.44 19.07 -4.74
CA GLU A 103 14.71 19.43 -5.34
C GLU A 103 15.44 18.13 -5.76
N GLY A 104 15.55 17.89 -7.07
CA GLY A 104 16.03 16.62 -7.65
C GLY A 104 14.95 15.64 -8.12
N GLY A 105 13.66 15.93 -7.85
CA GLY A 105 12.52 15.07 -8.21
C GLY A 105 12.48 13.80 -7.36
N GLY A 106 11.34 13.52 -6.73
CA GLY A 106 11.19 12.32 -5.90
C GLY A 106 9.83 11.68 -6.09
N THR A 107 9.82 10.34 -6.07
CA THR A 107 8.59 9.55 -6.05
C THR A 107 8.36 9.05 -4.63
N LEU A 108 7.19 9.35 -4.08
CA LEU A 108 6.68 8.73 -2.86
C LEU A 108 5.70 7.64 -3.27
N GLU A 109 5.94 6.41 -2.81
CA GLU A 109 4.98 5.31 -2.94
C GLU A 109 4.49 4.90 -1.56
N VAL A 110 3.18 4.95 -1.36
CA VAL A 110 2.52 4.49 -0.13
C VAL A 110 1.68 3.28 -0.44
N VAL A 111 2.00 2.17 0.24
CA VAL A 111 1.36 0.87 0.03
C VAL A 111 0.52 0.52 1.25
N TRP A 112 -0.80 0.49 1.09
CA TRP A 112 -1.74 0.04 2.11
C TRP A 112 -2.20 -1.39 1.84
N ARG A 113 -1.87 -2.28 2.78
CA ARG A 113 -2.34 -3.67 2.80
C ARG A 113 -3.42 -3.82 3.85
N PHE A 114 -4.51 -4.48 3.50
CA PHE A 114 -5.55 -4.83 4.46
C PHE A 114 -5.27 -6.22 4.99
N LEU A 115 -4.80 -6.30 6.22
CA LEU A 115 -4.41 -7.55 6.86
C LEU A 115 -5.50 -7.99 7.83
N ARG A 116 -5.67 -9.31 7.99
CA ARG A 116 -6.49 -9.84 9.08
C ARG A 116 -5.80 -9.48 10.40
N GLY A 117 -6.50 -8.80 11.30
CA GLY A 117 -6.04 -8.68 12.67
C GLY A 117 -5.90 -10.07 13.29
N GLU A 118 -4.80 -10.34 13.98
CA GLU A 118 -4.79 -11.41 14.97
C GLU A 118 -5.84 -10.99 16.01
N ALA A 119 -6.92 -11.76 16.14
CA ALA A 119 -7.75 -11.64 17.32
C ALA A 119 -6.81 -11.95 18.49
N THR A 120 -6.44 -10.94 19.27
CA THR A 120 -5.90 -11.16 20.60
C THR A 120 -6.95 -11.98 21.32
N ALA A 121 -6.69 -13.29 21.42
CA ALA A 121 -7.47 -14.16 22.28
C ALA A 121 -7.42 -13.52 23.68
N GLY A 122 -8.55 -12.97 24.11
CA GLY A 122 -8.66 -12.35 25.40
C GLY A 122 -8.44 -13.39 26.49
N SER A 123 -7.62 -12.97 27.46
CA SER A 123 -7.75 -13.24 28.90
C SER A 123 -7.59 -14.68 29.37
#